data_AF-A0A0N7LP82-F1
#
_entry.id   AF-A0A0N7LP82-F1
#
_cell.length_a   1.000
_cell.length_b   1.000
_cell.length_c   1.000
_cell.angle_alpha   90.00
_cell.angle_beta   90.00
_cell.angle_gamma   90.00
#
_symmetry.space_group_name_H-M   'P 1'
#
loop_
_entity.id
_entity.type
_entity.pdbx_description
1 polymer ?
#
loop_
_entity_poly.entity_id
_entity_poly.type
_entity_poly.pdbx_seq_one_letter_code
_entity_poly.pdbx_strand_id
1 'polypeptide(L)'
;MKPIQLWLPAVSGGAARSARQRDIQRLHAAWDGHDIMWTKPGWNGPEAWAQEGAKVGCISGEEIECFRILHIDGCGRVCGPASALFDELPIDAILDTWLNAEVEAVQSTVGTEVELSVPTVVEGGVAYLPENVVTQAGGRYPFRRVDAIQRVTTAQWPPSKNEPHPVSPQSEAFEPAANESESAFSLRLRWSTPLAAAMPEFPSEDDLFARDQMRSFLEQGKDGIEAARRSASVAARAWLKDGQSTVNSAWFKPMIAVEGEQEALFAIETQFDAVFGSLKDAYRDERLIKELRKPMGVQGALGIPGVAWAFMLDRLSEGRSERLCERCGQPITGKADKRFCSEVDNKECFRSRKRSDRRRARQVT
;
A
#
# COMPACT_ATOMS: atom_id res chain seq x y z
N MET A 1 -8.75 -11.94 11.01
CA MET A 1 -7.55 -11.25 10.52
C MET A 1 -6.63 -10.93 11.70
N LYS A 2 -5.32 -11.13 11.53
CA LYS A 2 -4.31 -10.65 12.50
C LYS A 2 -4.25 -9.11 12.44
N PRO A 3 -4.13 -8.38 13.57
CA PRO A 3 -4.01 -6.92 13.51
C PRO A 3 -2.84 -6.50 12.62
N ILE A 4 -3.06 -5.44 11.82
CA ILE A 4 -2.08 -4.93 10.85
C ILE A 4 -1.48 -3.63 11.40
N GLN A 5 -0.17 -3.51 11.25
CA GLN A 5 0.53 -2.24 11.40
C GLN A 5 0.94 -1.75 10.01
N LEU A 6 0.23 -0.75 9.51
CA LEU A 6 0.46 -0.18 8.19
C LEU A 6 1.52 0.92 8.26
N TRP A 7 2.61 0.72 7.53
CA TRP A 7 3.65 1.70 7.24
C TRP A 7 3.32 2.38 5.91
N LEU A 8 2.58 3.49 5.96
CA LEU A 8 2.08 4.18 4.78
C LEU A 8 3.12 5.21 4.29
N PRO A 9 3.82 4.97 3.16
CA PRO A 9 4.77 5.93 2.64
C PRO A 9 4.06 7.15 2.04
N ALA A 10 4.67 8.32 2.17
CA ALA A 10 4.14 9.56 1.65
C ALA A 10 4.84 10.03 0.37
N VAL A 11 6.16 9.82 0.27
CA VAL A 11 6.98 10.36 -0.82
C VAL A 11 7.06 9.35 -1.95
N SER A 12 7.65 8.19 -1.72
CA SER A 12 7.97 7.24 -2.78
C SER A 12 7.37 5.87 -2.52
N GLY A 13 7.02 5.17 -3.59
CA GLY A 13 6.45 3.82 -3.56
C GLY A 13 7.49 2.72 -3.73
N GLY A 14 6.98 1.49 -3.81
CA GLY A 14 7.76 0.30 -4.09
C GLY A 14 8.41 -0.34 -2.88
N ALA A 15 8.83 -1.59 -3.08
CA ALA A 15 9.40 -2.44 -2.03
C ALA A 15 10.74 -3.05 -2.45
N ALA A 16 11.10 -3.01 -3.74
CA ALA A 16 12.24 -3.74 -4.27
C ALA A 16 13.54 -2.93 -4.32
N ARG A 17 13.50 -1.61 -4.16
CA ARG A 17 14.71 -0.75 -4.12
C ARG A 17 15.58 -1.09 -2.92
N SER A 18 16.86 -1.39 -3.17
CA SER A 18 17.76 -1.84 -2.10
C SER A 18 18.02 -0.78 -1.02
N ALA A 19 18.12 0.50 -1.42
CA ALA A 19 18.29 1.61 -0.47
C ALA A 19 17.08 1.72 0.46
N ARG A 20 15.89 1.77 -0.13
CA ARG A 20 14.61 1.75 0.59
C ARG A 20 14.45 0.52 1.49
N GLN A 21 14.84 -0.67 1.05
CA GLN A 21 14.77 -1.88 1.89
C GLN A 21 15.67 -1.76 3.13
N ARG A 22 16.90 -1.25 2.97
CA ARG A 22 17.80 -0.99 4.10
C ARG A 22 17.22 0.06 5.03
N ASP A 23 16.64 1.12 4.49
CA ASP A 23 15.98 2.17 5.27
C ASP A 23 14.76 1.64 6.04
N ILE A 24 13.89 0.83 5.42
CA ILE A 24 12.77 0.17 6.10
C ILE A 24 13.27 -0.77 7.21
N GLN A 25 14.38 -1.49 6.99
CA GLN A 25 14.98 -2.32 8.04
C GLN A 25 15.47 -1.49 9.23
N ARG A 26 16.16 -0.36 8.97
CA ARG A 26 16.62 0.57 10.01
C ARG A 26 15.43 1.18 10.76
N LEU A 27 14.40 1.60 10.04
CA LEU A 27 13.15 2.13 10.60
C LEU A 27 12.49 1.12 11.53
N HIS A 28 12.29 -0.11 11.09
CA HIS A 28 11.71 -1.17 11.92
C HIS A 28 12.55 -1.47 13.16
N ALA A 29 13.88 -1.33 13.09
CA ALA A 29 14.75 -1.53 14.24
C ALA A 29 14.73 -0.35 15.24
N ALA A 30 14.58 0.88 14.75
CA ALA A 30 14.55 2.10 15.56
C ALA A 30 13.14 2.46 16.06
N TRP A 31 12.09 1.81 15.54
CA TRP A 31 10.72 2.18 15.85
C TRP A 31 10.31 1.79 17.28
N ASP A 32 10.02 2.82 18.07
CA ASP A 32 9.55 2.71 19.45
C ASP A 32 8.17 3.38 19.61
N GLY A 33 7.17 2.90 18.86
CA GLY A 33 5.81 3.42 18.98
C GLY A 33 5.60 4.85 18.46
N HIS A 34 6.45 5.30 17.52
CA HIS A 34 6.24 6.55 16.79
C HIS A 34 5.00 6.45 15.89
N ASP A 35 4.28 7.55 15.73
CA ASP A 35 3.16 7.66 14.80
C ASP A 35 3.67 8.03 13.39
N ILE A 36 4.74 8.83 13.31
CA ILE A 36 5.37 9.25 12.05
C ILE A 36 6.87 8.95 12.13
N MET A 37 7.42 8.34 11.08
CA MET A 37 8.85 8.08 10.97
C MET A 37 9.42 8.63 9.68
N TRP A 38 10.50 9.38 9.79
CA TRP A 38 11.27 9.90 8.67
C TRP A 38 12.57 9.14 8.46
N THR A 39 12.98 9.04 7.21
CA THR A 39 14.37 8.79 6.83
C THR A 39 14.89 10.02 6.13
N LYS A 40 16.08 10.49 6.52
CA LYS A 40 16.73 11.64 5.87
C LYS A 40 18.24 11.40 5.77
N PRO A 41 18.84 11.55 4.58
CA PRO A 41 20.29 11.46 4.44
C PRO A 41 21.02 12.46 5.33
N GLY A 42 22.01 11.97 6.09
CA GLY A 42 22.82 12.80 6.95
C GLY A 42 22.10 13.35 8.19
N TRP A 43 20.95 12.78 8.57
CA TRP A 43 20.28 13.17 9.81
C TRP A 43 21.19 13.01 11.03
N ASN A 44 21.39 14.11 11.75
CA ASN A 44 22.19 14.20 12.98
C ASN A 44 21.38 14.83 14.13
N GLY A 45 20.06 14.91 13.98
CA GLY A 45 19.15 15.51 14.94
C GLY A 45 18.65 14.55 16.01
N PRO A 46 17.65 14.96 16.81
CA PRO A 46 17.03 14.09 17.80
C PRO A 46 16.37 12.88 17.12
N GLU A 47 16.38 11.75 17.82
CA GLU A 47 15.73 10.51 17.35
C GLU A 47 14.19 10.61 17.40
N ALA A 48 13.65 11.43 18.31
CA ALA A 48 12.22 11.61 18.49
C ALA A 48 11.85 13.03 18.98
N TRP A 49 10.68 13.51 18.57
CA TRP A 49 10.04 14.74 19.06
C TRP A 49 8.52 14.62 18.99
N ALA A 50 7.81 15.61 19.57
CA ALA A 50 6.36 15.71 19.49
C ALA A 50 5.97 16.77 18.45
N GLN A 51 4.96 16.47 17.64
CA GLN A 51 4.40 17.41 16.67
C GLN A 51 2.89 17.20 16.55
N GLU A 52 2.11 18.24 16.80
CA GLU A 52 0.64 18.22 16.61
C GLU A 52 -0.06 17.03 17.31
N GLY A 53 0.47 16.59 18.46
CA GLY A 53 -0.05 15.44 19.21
C GLY A 53 0.42 14.07 18.71
N ALA A 54 1.26 14.01 17.67
CA ALA A 54 1.92 12.80 17.19
C ALA A 54 3.35 12.68 17.75
N LYS A 55 3.79 11.45 18.03
CA LYS A 55 5.20 11.11 18.28
C LYS A 55 5.89 10.93 16.93
N VAL A 56 6.84 11.79 16.61
CA VAL A 56 7.59 11.76 15.35
C VAL A 56 9.01 11.30 15.62
N GLY A 57 9.56 10.46 14.75
CA GLY A 57 10.96 10.07 14.76
C GLY A 57 11.63 10.31 13.42
N CYS A 58 12.96 10.42 13.43
CA CYS A 58 13.78 10.50 12.22
C CYS A 58 15.08 9.74 12.42
N ILE A 59 15.48 9.01 11.38
CA ILE A 59 16.76 8.31 11.34
C ILE A 59 17.57 8.76 10.13
N SER A 60 18.89 8.57 10.21
CA SER A 60 19.75 8.73 9.06
C SER A 60 19.48 7.61 8.05
N GLY A 61 18.99 7.99 6.88
CA GLY A 61 18.63 7.08 5.79
C GLY A 61 19.47 7.30 4.53
N GLU A 62 19.21 6.49 3.50
CA GLU A 62 19.76 6.69 2.16
C GLU A 62 18.84 7.54 1.28
N GLU A 63 17.53 7.51 1.56
CA GLU A 63 16.53 8.29 0.85
C GLU A 63 15.70 9.15 1.82
N ILE A 64 15.14 10.25 1.29
CA ILE A 64 14.12 11.03 1.99
C ILE A 64 12.78 10.31 1.85
N GLU A 65 12.20 9.90 2.98
CA GLU A 65 10.88 9.28 3.02
C GLU A 65 10.17 9.62 4.33
N CYS A 66 8.85 9.63 4.29
CA CYS A 66 7.98 9.78 5.46
C CYS A 66 6.99 8.63 5.50
N PHE A 67 7.00 7.89 6.61
CA PHE A 67 6.04 6.83 6.89
C PHE A 67 5.06 7.31 7.96
N ARG A 68 3.76 7.27 7.61
CA ARG A 68 2.66 7.42 8.57
C ARG A 68 2.28 6.02 9.05
N ILE A 69 2.31 5.80 10.35
CA ILE A 69 2.13 4.47 10.95
C ILE A 69 0.71 4.35 11.47
N LEU A 70 -0.10 3.54 10.80
CA LEU A 70 -1.48 3.27 11.19
C LEU A 70 -1.60 1.87 11.78
N HIS A 71 -2.59 1.69 12.63
CA HIS A 71 -2.97 0.41 13.19
C HIS A 71 -4.37 0.04 12.74
N ILE A 72 -4.51 -1.18 12.23
CA ILE A 72 -5.76 -1.78 11.81
C ILE A 72 -6.02 -2.98 12.73
N ASP A 73 -7.10 -2.95 13.50
CA ASP A 73 -7.41 -4.05 14.41
C ASP A 73 -7.98 -5.28 13.67
N GLY A 74 -8.25 -6.36 14.41
CA GLY A 74 -8.82 -7.59 13.84
C GLY A 74 -10.23 -7.43 13.27
N CYS A 75 -10.91 -6.32 13.56
CA CYS A 75 -12.24 -5.95 13.06
C CYS A 75 -12.17 -4.97 11.88
N GLY A 76 -10.97 -4.55 11.45
CA GLY A 76 -10.80 -3.60 10.35
C GLY A 76 -10.90 -2.13 10.74
N ARG A 77 -10.91 -1.81 12.04
CA ARG A 77 -10.92 -0.41 12.52
C ARG A 77 -9.53 0.20 12.38
N VAL A 78 -9.45 1.44 11.91
CA VAL A 78 -8.18 2.12 11.65
C VAL A 78 -7.96 3.24 12.64
N CYS A 79 -6.74 3.35 13.19
CA CYS A 79 -6.29 4.57 13.85
C CYS A 79 -4.86 4.93 13.45
N GLY A 80 -4.51 6.20 13.60
CA GLY A 80 -3.16 6.71 13.36
C GLY A 80 -3.18 7.94 12.45
N PRO A 81 -2.01 8.54 12.19
CA PRO A 81 -1.88 9.64 11.25
C PRO A 81 -2.39 9.22 9.87
N ALA A 82 -3.27 10.04 9.30
CA ALA A 82 -3.95 9.82 8.04
C ALA A 82 -5.00 8.69 8.02
N SER A 83 -5.59 8.33 9.17
CA SER A 83 -6.73 7.40 9.21
C SER A 83 -7.93 7.87 8.38
N ALA A 84 -8.14 9.17 8.26
CA ALA A 84 -9.21 9.76 7.43
C ALA A 84 -9.13 9.39 5.94
N LEU A 85 -7.97 8.95 5.44
CA LEU A 85 -7.84 8.44 4.07
C LEU A 85 -8.66 7.16 3.83
N PHE A 86 -9.02 6.46 4.91
CA PHE A 86 -9.78 5.21 4.86
C PHE A 86 -11.30 5.44 5.04
N ASP A 87 -11.76 6.68 5.17
CA ASP A 87 -13.19 7.01 5.18
C ASP A 87 -13.82 6.76 3.80
N GLU A 88 -13.08 7.05 2.73
CA GLU A 88 -13.49 6.82 1.32
C GLU A 88 -12.98 5.47 0.77
N LEU A 89 -12.07 4.81 1.49
CA LEU A 89 -11.49 3.51 1.15
C LEU A 89 -11.65 2.55 2.35
N PRO A 90 -12.83 1.94 2.50
CA PRO A 90 -13.07 0.99 3.58
C PRO A 90 -12.04 -0.14 3.55
N ILE A 91 -11.54 -0.51 4.74
CA ILE A 91 -10.48 -1.50 4.90
C ILE A 91 -10.82 -2.85 4.24
N ASP A 92 -12.06 -3.31 4.39
CA ASP A 92 -12.56 -4.57 3.82
C ASP A 92 -12.66 -4.54 2.28
N ALA A 93 -12.75 -3.35 1.70
CA ALA A 93 -12.80 -3.13 0.25
C ALA A 93 -11.41 -2.86 -0.37
N ILE A 94 -10.33 -2.72 0.42
CA ILE A 94 -9.00 -2.38 -0.11
C ILE A 94 -8.53 -3.35 -1.18
N LEU A 95 -8.62 -4.66 -0.92
CA LEU A 95 -8.14 -5.66 -1.87
C LEU A 95 -8.92 -5.60 -3.18
N ASP A 96 -10.25 -5.54 -3.12
CA ASP A 96 -11.07 -5.48 -4.34
C ASP A 96 -10.81 -4.18 -5.11
N THR A 97 -10.67 -3.05 -4.40
CA THR A 97 -10.36 -1.76 -5.01
C THR A 97 -8.98 -1.79 -5.66
N TRP A 98 -7.99 -2.32 -4.95
CA TRP A 98 -6.61 -2.51 -5.43
C TRP A 98 -6.56 -3.34 -6.70
N LEU A 99 -7.20 -4.51 -6.68
CA LEU A 99 -7.24 -5.42 -7.82
C LEU A 99 -7.99 -4.79 -8.99
N ASN A 100 -9.03 -3.99 -8.77
CA ASN A 100 -9.82 -3.39 -9.86
C ASN A 100 -9.36 -2.00 -10.31
N ALA A 101 -8.36 -1.41 -9.64
CA ALA A 101 -7.93 -0.04 -9.86
C ALA A 101 -7.55 0.25 -11.31
N GLU A 102 -8.05 1.36 -11.84
CA GLU A 102 -7.51 1.95 -13.05
C GLU A 102 -6.21 2.68 -12.70
N VAL A 103 -5.16 2.45 -13.49
CA VAL A 103 -3.85 3.09 -13.34
C VAL A 103 -3.51 3.73 -14.66
N GLU A 104 -3.26 5.03 -14.62
CA GLU A 104 -2.85 5.81 -15.76
C GLU A 104 -1.34 5.96 -15.76
N ALA A 105 -0.71 5.77 -16.92
CA ALA A 105 0.68 6.14 -17.11
C ALA A 105 0.73 7.59 -17.60
N VAL A 106 1.34 8.47 -16.82
CA VAL A 106 1.57 9.88 -17.16
C VAL A 106 3.06 10.09 -17.46
N GLN A 107 3.39 11.21 -18.10
CA GLN A 107 4.78 11.57 -18.37
C GLN A 107 5.56 11.60 -17.06
N SER A 108 6.72 10.93 -17.03
CA SER A 108 7.54 10.92 -15.83
C SER A 108 8.09 12.30 -15.53
N THR A 109 8.20 12.57 -14.24
CA THR A 109 8.93 13.72 -13.72
C THR A 109 10.37 13.35 -13.38
N VAL A 110 10.91 12.18 -13.75
CA VAL A 110 12.31 11.80 -13.45
C VAL A 110 13.26 12.94 -13.77
N GLY A 111 14.13 13.27 -12.82
CA GLY A 111 15.06 14.40 -12.93
C GLY A 111 14.44 15.77 -12.63
N THR A 112 13.13 15.86 -12.42
CA THR A 112 12.46 17.07 -11.92
C THR A 112 12.65 17.17 -10.42
N GLU A 113 12.99 18.38 -9.97
CA GLU A 113 13.03 18.75 -8.56
C GLU A 113 11.61 18.94 -8.04
N VAL A 114 11.31 18.29 -6.92
CA VAL A 114 10.05 18.46 -6.21
C VAL A 114 10.38 18.98 -4.82
N GLU A 115 9.74 20.08 -4.44
CA GLU A 115 9.92 20.69 -3.14
C GLU A 115 9.11 19.90 -2.11
N LEU A 116 9.80 19.32 -1.12
CA LEU A 116 9.17 18.61 -0.01
C LEU A 116 9.46 19.34 1.30
N SER A 117 8.46 19.40 2.18
CA SER A 117 8.66 19.90 3.53
C SER A 117 9.23 18.77 4.41
N VAL A 118 10.50 18.89 4.81
CA VAL A 118 11.25 17.83 5.50
C VAL A 118 11.74 18.30 6.87
N PRO A 119 11.87 17.38 7.86
CA PRO A 119 12.42 17.74 9.16
C PRO A 119 13.88 18.18 9.02
N THR A 120 14.20 19.33 9.61
CA THR A 120 15.53 19.95 9.61
C THR A 120 15.87 20.41 11.02
N VAL A 121 17.09 20.09 11.46
CA VAL A 121 17.59 20.52 12.76
C VAL A 121 17.88 22.01 12.71
N VAL A 122 17.28 22.77 13.62
CA VAL A 122 17.49 24.20 13.80
C VAL A 122 17.86 24.50 15.25
N GLU A 123 18.29 25.73 15.52
CA GLU A 123 18.51 26.15 16.90
C GLU A 123 17.19 26.06 17.68
N GLY A 124 17.19 25.29 18.78
CA GLY A 124 16.01 25.09 19.63
C GLY A 124 15.07 23.96 19.24
N GLY A 125 15.34 23.19 18.17
CA GLY A 125 14.55 21.98 17.89
C GLY A 125 14.57 21.51 16.43
N VAL A 126 13.43 20.98 15.99
CA VAL A 126 13.22 20.51 14.61
C VAL A 126 12.18 21.40 13.96
N ALA A 127 12.50 21.94 12.78
CA ALA A 127 11.58 22.68 11.93
C ALA A 127 11.35 21.93 10.61
N TYR A 128 10.25 22.22 9.94
CA TYR A 128 9.92 21.67 8.63
C TYR A 128 10.25 22.68 7.54
N LEU A 129 11.33 22.44 6.81
CA LEU A 129 11.84 23.35 5.79
C LEU A 129 11.69 22.73 4.40
N PRO A 130 11.48 23.55 3.35
CA PRO A 130 11.45 23.05 1.98
C PRO A 130 12.84 22.53 1.57
N GLU A 131 12.89 21.33 1.01
CA GLU A 131 14.07 20.73 0.41
C GLU A 131 13.71 20.18 -0.97
N ASN A 132 14.51 20.50 -1.98
CA ASN A 132 14.32 20.00 -3.34
C ASN A 132 14.84 18.58 -3.44
N VAL A 133 13.94 17.65 -3.73
CA VAL A 133 14.27 16.26 -3.98
C VAL A 133 14.16 15.98 -5.47
N VAL A 134 15.26 15.53 -6.06
CA VAL A 134 15.26 15.09 -7.45
C VAL A 134 14.58 13.74 -7.52
N THR A 135 13.49 13.65 -8.28
CA THR A 135 12.80 12.37 -8.44
C THR A 135 13.70 11.40 -9.23
N GLN A 136 14.13 10.34 -8.56
CA GLN A 136 14.95 9.27 -9.16
C GLN A 136 14.07 8.14 -9.74
N ALA A 137 12.77 8.16 -9.44
CA ALA A 137 11.84 7.09 -9.77
C ALA A 137 11.09 7.38 -11.08
N GLY A 138 11.37 6.57 -12.10
CA GLY A 138 10.49 6.39 -13.24
C GLY A 138 10.83 5.09 -13.94
N GLY A 139 9.87 4.19 -14.03
CA GLY A 139 10.02 2.98 -14.82
C GLY A 139 10.28 3.33 -16.27
N ARG A 140 11.17 2.56 -16.88
CA ARG A 140 11.35 2.53 -18.33
C ARG A 140 10.38 1.51 -18.90
N TYR A 141 9.47 1.96 -19.75
CA TYR A 141 8.48 1.09 -20.38
C TYR A 141 8.80 0.91 -21.87
N PRO A 142 8.85 -0.33 -22.38
CA PRO A 142 9.13 -0.57 -23.78
C PRO A 142 8.01 -0.04 -24.68
N PHE A 143 8.39 0.59 -25.80
CA PHE A 143 7.43 0.99 -26.84
C PHE A 143 6.72 -0.21 -27.43
N ARG A 144 5.41 -0.04 -27.68
CA ARG A 144 4.71 -0.95 -28.59
C ARG A 144 4.17 -0.27 -29.84
N ARG A 145 3.62 0.93 -29.70
CA ARG A 145 3.00 1.65 -30.82
C ARG A 145 2.85 3.13 -30.53
N VAL A 146 3.18 3.96 -31.50
CA VAL A 146 2.80 5.38 -31.55
C VAL A 146 1.68 5.51 -32.57
N ASP A 147 0.49 5.89 -32.13
CA ASP A 147 -0.58 6.34 -33.01
C ASP A 147 -0.42 7.85 -33.23
N ALA A 148 0.25 8.22 -34.32
CA ALA A 148 0.55 9.61 -34.64
C ALA A 148 -0.72 10.45 -34.92
N ILE A 149 -1.82 9.80 -35.34
CA ILE A 149 -3.09 10.47 -35.65
C ILE A 149 -3.82 10.80 -34.35
N GLN A 150 -3.86 9.85 -33.42
CA GLN A 150 -4.49 10.05 -32.11
C GLN A 150 -3.56 10.76 -31.12
N ARG A 151 -2.28 10.91 -31.45
CA ARG A 151 -1.20 11.37 -30.55
C ARG A 151 -1.15 10.53 -29.26
N VAL A 152 -1.34 9.22 -29.40
CA VAL A 152 -1.33 8.26 -28.29
C VAL A 152 -0.14 7.31 -28.45
N THR A 153 0.66 7.19 -27.39
CA THR A 153 1.69 6.16 -27.28
C THR A 153 1.17 5.04 -26.38
N THR A 154 1.26 3.79 -26.84
CA THR A 154 0.92 2.62 -26.02
C THR A 154 2.19 1.94 -25.52
N ALA A 155 2.33 1.89 -24.19
CA ALA A 155 3.27 1.02 -23.50
C ALA A 155 2.65 -0.36 -23.26
N GLN A 156 3.49 -1.39 -23.07
CA GLN A 156 3.04 -2.74 -22.71
C GLN A 156 3.34 -3.04 -21.24
N TRP A 157 2.33 -3.54 -20.52
CA TRP A 157 2.47 -4.10 -19.18
C TRP A 157 1.49 -5.29 -19.00
N PRO A 158 1.89 -6.40 -18.37
CA PRO A 158 3.27 -6.74 -17.99
C PRO A 158 4.19 -6.90 -19.21
N PRO A 159 5.53 -6.88 -19.04
CA PRO A 159 6.48 -7.19 -20.10
C PRO A 159 6.17 -8.56 -20.75
N SER A 160 6.52 -8.72 -22.03
CA SER A 160 6.32 -10.00 -22.72
C SER A 160 7.18 -11.13 -22.11
N LYS A 161 6.84 -12.40 -22.34
CA LYS A 161 7.60 -13.56 -21.79
C LYS A 161 9.10 -13.56 -22.14
N ASN A 162 9.47 -12.87 -23.22
CA ASN A 162 10.85 -12.78 -23.69
C ASN A 162 11.55 -11.50 -23.21
N GLU A 163 10.80 -10.58 -22.60
CA GLU A 163 11.35 -9.41 -21.92
C GLU A 163 11.66 -9.81 -20.47
N PRO A 164 12.72 -9.24 -19.87
CA PRO A 164 13.02 -9.50 -18.47
C PRO A 164 11.79 -9.19 -17.63
N HIS A 165 11.36 -10.17 -16.82
CA HIS A 165 10.39 -9.91 -15.78
C HIS A 165 10.94 -8.79 -14.90
N PRO A 166 10.10 -7.86 -14.42
CA PRO A 166 10.54 -6.78 -13.57
C PRO A 166 10.98 -7.38 -12.22
N VAL A 167 12.23 -7.85 -12.14
CA VAL A 167 12.90 -8.15 -10.88
C VAL A 167 13.60 -6.85 -10.51
N SER A 168 12.80 -5.90 -10.03
CA SER A 168 13.16 -4.48 -9.87
C SER A 168 13.69 -3.83 -11.16
N PRO A 169 12.80 -3.24 -11.99
CA PRO A 169 13.18 -2.43 -13.15
C PRO A 169 14.06 -1.22 -12.79
N GLN A 170 14.14 -0.87 -11.50
CA GLN A 170 14.90 0.28 -11.00
C GLN A 170 16.34 -0.09 -10.60
N SER A 171 16.65 -1.37 -10.35
CA SER A 171 18.05 -1.82 -10.16
C SER A 171 18.83 -1.93 -11.47
N GLU A 172 18.15 -1.93 -12.61
CA GLU A 172 18.77 -1.77 -13.94
C GLU A 172 18.73 -0.30 -14.45
N ALA A 173 18.15 0.62 -13.66
CA ALA A 173 18.04 2.03 -14.03
C ALA A 173 19.15 2.94 -13.47
N PHE A 174 20.09 2.39 -12.69
CA PHE A 174 21.15 3.19 -12.05
C PHE A 174 22.46 3.31 -12.83
N GLU A 175 22.56 2.71 -14.01
CA GLU A 175 23.55 3.14 -14.99
C GLU A 175 22.83 3.37 -16.32
N PRO A 176 22.78 4.61 -16.87
CA PRO A 176 22.43 4.75 -18.26
C PRO A 176 23.46 3.93 -19.04
N ALA A 177 23.03 2.79 -19.58
CA ALA A 177 23.83 2.10 -20.58
C ALA A 177 24.20 3.15 -21.64
N ALA A 178 25.50 3.33 -21.88
CA ALA A 178 26.06 4.39 -22.73
C ALA A 178 25.55 4.38 -24.20
N ASN A 179 24.66 3.45 -24.53
CA ASN A 179 23.93 3.36 -25.78
C ASN A 179 22.43 3.53 -25.49
N GLU A 180 21.99 4.76 -25.28
CA GLU A 180 20.56 5.11 -25.29
C GLU A 180 20.00 4.80 -26.69
N SER A 181 19.39 3.64 -26.87
CA SER A 181 18.46 3.46 -27.98
C SER A 181 17.25 4.35 -27.73
N GLU A 182 16.82 5.10 -28.75
CA GLU A 182 15.66 6.02 -28.79
C GLU A 182 14.29 5.35 -28.48
N SER A 183 14.26 4.19 -27.82
CA SER A 183 13.14 3.25 -27.74
C SER A 183 12.52 3.06 -26.33
N ALA A 184 12.71 3.99 -25.40
CA ALA A 184 12.00 3.99 -24.12
C ALA A 184 11.60 5.40 -23.66
N PHE A 185 10.44 5.53 -23.00
CA PHE A 185 10.07 6.72 -22.24
C PHE A 185 10.00 6.41 -20.76
N SER A 186 10.41 7.37 -19.94
CA SER A 186 10.14 7.37 -18.50
C SER A 186 8.67 7.74 -18.29
N LEU A 187 7.91 6.88 -17.59
CA LEU A 187 6.53 7.16 -17.19
C LEU A 187 6.42 7.19 -15.66
N ARG A 188 5.42 7.90 -15.14
CA ARG A 188 4.98 7.84 -13.73
C ARG A 188 3.59 7.26 -13.70
N LEU A 189 3.29 6.51 -12.64
CA LEU A 189 1.97 5.94 -12.42
C LEU A 189 1.07 6.93 -11.67
N ARG A 190 -0.19 6.99 -12.07
CA ARG A 190 -1.25 7.68 -11.36
C ARG A 190 -2.39 6.72 -11.08
N TRP A 191 -2.66 6.50 -9.80
CA TRP A 191 -3.78 5.67 -9.36
C TRP A 191 -5.08 6.47 -9.38
N SER A 192 -6.17 5.80 -9.72
CA SER A 192 -7.52 6.39 -9.65
C SER A 192 -8.03 6.46 -8.20
N THR A 193 -8.97 7.37 -7.94
CA THR A 193 -9.73 7.42 -6.69
C THR A 193 -10.48 6.10 -6.46
N PRO A 194 -10.57 5.60 -5.21
CA PRO A 194 -10.11 6.24 -3.97
C PRO A 194 -8.64 6.00 -3.62
N LEU A 195 -7.93 5.10 -4.31
CA LEU A 195 -6.53 4.77 -3.99
C LEU A 195 -5.58 5.96 -4.13
N ALA A 196 -5.87 6.89 -5.05
CA ALA A 196 -5.09 8.10 -5.27
C ALA A 196 -4.71 8.84 -3.97
N ALA A 197 -5.62 8.88 -2.98
CA ALA A 197 -5.42 9.60 -1.73
C ALA A 197 -4.46 8.89 -0.76
N ALA A 198 -4.34 7.56 -0.87
CA ALA A 198 -3.54 6.73 0.03
C ALA A 198 -2.24 6.22 -0.61
N MET A 199 -2.05 6.45 -1.90
CA MET A 199 -0.79 6.12 -2.57
C MET A 199 0.25 7.23 -2.32
N PRO A 200 1.54 6.87 -2.26
CA PRO A 200 2.61 7.86 -2.16
C PRO A 200 2.61 8.78 -3.38
N GLU A 201 3.26 9.94 -3.25
CA GLU A 201 3.36 10.88 -4.35
C GLU A 201 3.99 10.23 -5.59
N PHE A 202 5.11 9.52 -5.44
CA PHE A 202 5.79 8.80 -6.52
C PHE A 202 5.57 7.29 -6.40
N PRO A 203 4.42 6.74 -6.84
CA PRO A 203 4.18 5.30 -6.83
C PRO A 203 5.17 4.57 -7.76
N SER A 204 5.40 3.30 -7.48
CA SER A 204 6.41 2.48 -8.16
C SER A 204 5.79 1.45 -9.10
N GLU A 205 6.53 1.04 -10.13
CA GLU A 205 6.24 -0.13 -10.95
C GLU A 205 6.02 -1.40 -10.13
N ASP A 206 6.70 -1.50 -8.98
CA ASP A 206 6.54 -2.60 -8.03
C ASP A 206 5.07 -2.74 -7.56
N ASP A 207 4.35 -1.62 -7.47
CA ASP A 207 2.95 -1.57 -7.08
C ASP A 207 2.07 -2.27 -8.14
N LEU A 208 2.30 -1.98 -9.42
CA LEU A 208 1.61 -2.67 -10.53
C LEU A 208 1.96 -4.15 -10.58
N PHE A 209 3.25 -4.47 -10.41
CA PHE A 209 3.72 -5.85 -10.43
C PHE A 209 3.09 -6.66 -9.30
N ALA A 210 3.06 -6.11 -8.08
CA ALA A 210 2.41 -6.74 -6.94
C ALA A 210 0.93 -7.02 -7.21
N ARG A 211 0.20 -6.05 -7.78
CA ARG A 211 -1.21 -6.24 -8.15
C ARG A 211 -1.40 -7.37 -9.16
N ASP A 212 -0.59 -7.43 -10.21
CA ASP A 212 -0.72 -8.45 -11.24
C ASP A 212 -0.31 -9.84 -10.74
N GLN A 213 0.68 -9.92 -9.86
CA GLN A 213 1.01 -11.15 -9.13
C GLN A 213 -0.17 -11.64 -8.28
N MET A 214 -0.82 -10.74 -7.52
CA MET A 214 -2.01 -11.08 -6.74
C MET A 214 -3.11 -11.66 -7.64
N ARG A 215 -3.44 -11.01 -8.76
CA ARG A 215 -4.43 -11.53 -9.72
C ARG A 215 -4.05 -12.92 -10.23
N SER A 216 -2.79 -13.12 -10.60
CA SER A 216 -2.29 -14.42 -11.06
C SER A 216 -2.42 -15.52 -10.00
N PHE A 217 -2.12 -15.22 -8.73
CA PHE A 217 -2.27 -16.20 -7.65
C PHE A 217 -3.73 -16.50 -7.31
N LEU A 218 -4.61 -15.50 -7.38
CA LEU A 218 -6.06 -15.71 -7.24
C LEU A 218 -6.60 -16.62 -8.36
N GLU A 219 -6.08 -16.47 -9.59
CA GLU A 219 -6.44 -17.35 -10.70
C GLU A 219 -5.96 -18.79 -10.47
N GLN A 220 -4.69 -18.97 -10.09
CA GLN A 220 -4.11 -20.28 -9.76
C GLN A 220 -4.84 -20.97 -8.59
N GLY A 221 -5.43 -20.18 -7.68
CA GLY A 221 -6.21 -20.70 -6.56
C GLY A 221 -7.40 -21.56 -6.98
N LYS A 222 -7.89 -21.44 -8.23
CA LYS A 222 -8.95 -22.29 -8.79
C LYS A 222 -8.49 -23.74 -8.99
N ASP A 223 -7.23 -23.93 -9.36
CA ASP A 223 -6.65 -25.25 -9.68
C ASP A 223 -5.95 -25.86 -8.44
N GLY A 224 -5.56 -25.04 -7.47
CA GLY A 224 -4.94 -25.51 -6.23
C GLY A 224 -4.66 -24.40 -5.22
N ILE A 225 -5.57 -24.21 -4.27
CA ILE A 225 -5.50 -23.11 -3.30
C ILE A 225 -4.23 -23.15 -2.43
N GLU A 226 -3.77 -24.33 -2.01
CA GLU A 226 -2.55 -24.45 -1.20
C GLU A 226 -1.28 -24.08 -1.98
N ALA A 227 -1.23 -24.41 -3.28
CA ALA A 227 -0.12 -24.01 -4.13
C ALA A 227 -0.11 -22.49 -4.34
N ALA A 228 -1.28 -21.91 -4.65
CA ALA A 228 -1.45 -20.47 -4.77
C ALA A 228 -1.07 -19.73 -3.49
N ARG A 229 -1.55 -20.19 -2.32
CA ARG A 229 -1.25 -19.62 -1.01
C ARG A 229 0.25 -19.63 -0.71
N ARG A 230 0.96 -20.73 -0.98
CA ARG A 230 2.41 -20.81 -0.80
C ARG A 230 3.15 -19.82 -1.69
N SER A 231 2.82 -19.76 -2.98
CA SER A 231 3.45 -18.83 -3.91
C SER A 231 3.18 -17.37 -3.55
N ALA A 232 1.94 -17.06 -3.20
CA ALA A 232 1.53 -15.73 -2.71
C ALA A 232 2.29 -15.34 -1.44
N SER A 233 2.44 -16.27 -0.49
CA SER A 233 3.17 -16.02 0.76
C SER A 233 4.64 -15.69 0.53
N VAL A 234 5.28 -16.29 -0.49
CA VAL A 234 6.66 -15.98 -0.87
C VAL A 234 6.76 -14.59 -1.52
N ALA A 235 5.87 -14.27 -2.45
CA ALA A 235 5.84 -12.97 -3.12
C ALA A 235 5.54 -11.81 -2.15
N ALA A 236 4.68 -12.05 -1.17
CA ALA A 236 4.28 -11.05 -0.18
C ALA A 236 5.41 -10.63 0.78
N ARG A 237 6.53 -11.36 0.87
CA ARG A 237 7.63 -11.10 1.83
C ARG A 237 8.29 -9.73 1.67
N ALA A 238 8.25 -9.14 0.49
CA ALA A 238 8.75 -7.79 0.27
C ALA A 238 7.84 -6.71 0.88
N TRP A 239 6.57 -7.05 1.10
CA TRP A 239 5.51 -6.12 1.51
C TRP A 239 5.02 -6.37 2.94
N LEU A 240 5.16 -7.60 3.41
CA LEU A 240 4.68 -8.05 4.70
C LEU A 240 5.84 -8.52 5.57
N LYS A 241 5.80 -8.12 6.84
CA LYS A 241 6.75 -8.54 7.86
C LYS A 241 6.02 -8.82 9.16
N ASP A 242 6.40 -9.86 9.89
CA ASP A 242 5.92 -10.00 11.27
C ASP A 242 6.54 -8.92 12.16
N GLY A 243 5.68 -8.30 12.97
CA GLY A 243 6.05 -7.23 13.88
C GLY A 243 5.45 -7.41 15.27
N GLN A 244 5.84 -6.52 16.16
CA GLN A 244 5.26 -6.38 17.49
C GLN A 244 4.77 -4.94 17.64
N SER A 245 3.61 -4.77 18.24
CA SER A 245 3.10 -3.48 18.71
C SER A 245 2.69 -3.64 20.18
N THR A 246 1.89 -2.73 20.70
CA THR A 246 1.28 -2.86 22.03
C THR A 246 -0.21 -3.17 21.90
N VAL A 247 -0.78 -3.77 22.94
CA VAL A 247 -2.24 -3.93 23.05
C VAL A 247 -2.95 -2.57 22.92
N ASN A 248 -2.35 -1.51 23.46
CA ASN A 248 -2.86 -0.15 23.31
C ASN A 248 -2.97 0.27 21.84
N SER A 249 -1.88 0.15 21.10
CA SER A 249 -1.81 0.65 19.73
C SER A 249 -2.56 -0.21 18.72
N ALA A 250 -2.47 -1.54 18.84
CA ALA A 250 -3.00 -2.46 17.82
C ALA A 250 -4.46 -2.89 18.05
N TRP A 251 -5.02 -2.63 19.23
CA TRP A 251 -6.40 -3.02 19.56
C TRP A 251 -7.19 -1.86 20.20
N PHE A 252 -6.66 -1.26 21.26
CA PHE A 252 -7.45 -0.32 22.06
C PHE A 252 -7.67 1.04 21.37
N LYS A 253 -6.61 1.66 20.84
CA LYS A 253 -6.69 2.92 20.09
C LYS A 253 -7.61 2.82 18.85
N PRO A 254 -7.53 1.77 18.00
CA PRO A 254 -8.49 1.58 16.90
C PRO A 254 -9.95 1.55 17.35
N MET A 255 -10.23 0.90 18.48
CA MET A 255 -11.58 0.83 19.05
C MET A 255 -12.07 2.21 19.49
N ILE A 256 -11.25 2.99 20.22
CA ILE A 256 -11.61 4.36 20.62
C ILE A 256 -11.88 5.23 19.39
N ALA A 257 -11.04 5.12 18.36
CA ALA A 257 -11.12 5.98 17.18
C ALA A 257 -12.41 5.79 16.37
N VAL A 258 -12.93 4.56 16.32
CA VAL A 258 -14.08 4.21 15.46
C VAL A 258 -15.38 4.06 16.25
N GLU A 259 -15.35 3.37 17.40
CA GLU A 259 -16.55 3.07 18.19
C GLU A 259 -16.82 4.17 19.24
N GLY A 260 -15.78 4.86 19.70
CA GLY A 260 -15.88 5.89 20.72
C GLY A 260 -15.48 5.43 22.12
N GLU A 261 -15.58 6.36 23.08
CA GLU A 261 -15.11 6.18 24.45
C GLU A 261 -15.94 5.17 25.25
N GLN A 262 -17.26 5.16 25.10
CA GLN A 262 -18.14 4.29 25.89
C GLN A 262 -17.90 2.81 25.57
N GLU A 263 -17.83 2.50 24.28
CA GLU A 263 -17.59 1.17 23.74
C GLU A 263 -16.18 0.68 24.12
N ALA A 264 -15.18 1.57 24.10
CA ALA A 264 -13.84 1.26 24.56
C ALA A 264 -13.79 0.92 26.06
N LEU A 265 -14.52 1.66 26.90
CA LEU A 265 -14.63 1.36 28.34
C LEU A 265 -15.33 0.02 28.60
N PHE A 266 -16.41 -0.27 27.87
CA PHE A 266 -17.09 -1.56 27.95
C PHE A 266 -16.18 -2.73 27.54
N ALA A 267 -15.33 -2.52 26.53
CA ALA A 267 -14.36 -3.52 26.12
C ALA A 267 -13.26 -3.74 27.16
N ILE A 268 -12.81 -2.67 27.85
CA ILE A 268 -11.88 -2.82 28.98
C ILE A 268 -12.52 -3.66 30.09
N GLU A 269 -13.77 -3.36 30.46
CA GLU A 269 -14.50 -4.10 31.49
C GLU A 269 -14.58 -5.58 31.13
N THR A 270 -14.99 -5.89 29.91
CA THR A 270 -15.13 -7.27 29.43
C THR A 270 -13.79 -8.01 29.38
N GLN A 271 -12.72 -7.34 28.95
CA GLN A 271 -11.44 -8.01 28.67
C GLN A 271 -10.51 -8.08 29.88
N PHE A 272 -10.53 -7.08 30.76
CA PHE A 272 -9.60 -6.96 31.88
C PHE A 272 -10.28 -7.03 33.26
N ASP A 273 -11.61 -7.17 33.30
CA ASP A 273 -12.41 -7.20 34.53
C ASP A 273 -12.15 -5.95 35.38
N ALA A 274 -12.22 -4.78 34.72
CA ALA A 274 -11.92 -3.48 35.32
C ALA A 274 -12.90 -2.40 34.85
N VAL A 275 -13.56 -1.73 35.80
CA VAL A 275 -14.60 -0.73 35.52
C VAL A 275 -14.04 0.67 35.78
N PHE A 276 -14.20 1.56 34.79
CA PHE A 276 -13.76 2.94 34.88
C PHE A 276 -14.90 3.88 34.47
N GLY A 277 -14.96 5.06 35.09
CA GLY A 277 -15.96 6.09 34.75
C GLY A 277 -15.59 6.94 33.53
N SER A 278 -14.33 6.89 33.10
CA SER A 278 -13.81 7.63 31.94
C SER A 278 -12.52 7.00 31.42
N LEU A 279 -12.15 7.27 30.16
CA LEU A 279 -10.85 6.86 29.61
C LEU A 279 -9.69 7.51 30.38
N LYS A 280 -9.87 8.73 30.88
CA LYS A 280 -8.86 9.42 31.68
C LYS A 280 -8.53 8.65 32.96
N ASP A 281 -9.52 8.07 33.61
CA ASP A 281 -9.31 7.25 34.81
C ASP A 281 -8.69 5.90 34.44
N ALA A 282 -9.12 5.30 33.34
CA ALA A 282 -8.51 4.08 32.79
C ALA A 282 -7.00 4.27 32.52
N TYR A 283 -6.60 5.39 31.89
CA TYR A 283 -5.20 5.72 31.61
C TYR A 283 -4.38 6.17 32.85
N ARG A 284 -4.99 6.23 34.03
CA ARG A 284 -4.30 6.46 35.31
C ARG A 284 -4.10 5.18 36.11
N ASP A 285 -4.85 4.13 35.79
CA ASP A 285 -4.73 2.85 36.46
C ASP A 285 -3.47 2.10 36.02
N GLU A 286 -2.53 1.91 36.95
CA GLU A 286 -1.24 1.30 36.66
C GLU A 286 -1.35 -0.15 36.18
N ARG A 287 -2.36 -0.89 36.69
CA ARG A 287 -2.62 -2.28 36.27
C ARG A 287 -3.03 -2.32 34.80
N LEU A 288 -4.00 -1.50 34.40
CA LEU A 288 -4.46 -1.42 33.01
C LEU A 288 -3.34 -0.92 32.09
N ILE A 289 -2.60 0.13 32.48
CA ILE A 289 -1.46 0.63 31.67
C ILE A 289 -0.44 -0.48 31.41
N LYS A 290 -0.14 -1.31 32.43
CA LYS A 290 0.77 -2.45 32.28
C LYS A 290 0.23 -3.48 31.29
N GLU A 291 -1.07 -3.76 31.31
CA GLU A 291 -1.74 -4.64 30.34
C GLU A 291 -1.72 -4.05 28.92
N LEU A 292 -2.06 -2.77 28.78
CA LEU A 292 -2.07 -2.06 27.50
C LEU A 292 -0.68 -1.93 26.86
N ARG A 293 0.39 -1.94 27.67
CA ARG A 293 1.79 -1.94 27.20
C ARG A 293 2.31 -3.32 26.80
N LYS A 294 1.57 -4.40 27.06
CA LYS A 294 2.03 -5.74 26.67
C LYS A 294 2.24 -5.82 25.16
N PRO A 295 3.30 -6.53 24.71
CA PRO A 295 3.50 -6.77 23.29
C PRO A 295 2.31 -7.52 22.67
N MET A 296 1.88 -7.08 21.50
CA MET A 296 0.89 -7.74 20.68
C MET A 296 1.49 -8.00 19.30
N GLY A 297 1.42 -9.25 18.84
CA GLY A 297 1.90 -9.62 17.51
C GLY A 297 1.03 -8.98 16.42
N VAL A 298 1.66 -8.26 15.51
CA VAL A 298 1.01 -7.61 14.36
C VAL A 298 1.61 -8.09 13.05
N GLN A 299 0.87 -7.93 11.96
CA GLN A 299 1.39 -8.05 10.62
C GLN A 299 1.78 -6.64 10.13
N GLY A 300 3.07 -6.36 10.03
CA GLY A 300 3.58 -5.15 9.40
C GLY A 300 3.31 -5.18 7.90
N ALA A 301 2.65 -4.16 7.38
CA ALA A 301 2.33 -3.99 5.97
C ALA A 301 2.95 -2.71 5.43
N LEU A 302 3.67 -2.80 4.32
CA LEU A 302 4.27 -1.66 3.63
C LEU A 302 3.28 -1.10 2.58
N GLY A 303 2.72 0.08 2.87
CA GLY A 303 1.76 0.76 2.02
C GLY A 303 0.49 -0.04 1.71
N ILE A 304 -0.32 0.50 0.80
CA ILE A 304 -1.53 -0.16 0.31
C ILE A 304 -1.27 -1.54 -0.33
N PRO A 305 -0.19 -1.76 -1.13
CA PRO A 305 0.09 -3.08 -1.67
C PRO A 305 0.32 -4.12 -0.56
N GLY A 306 0.96 -3.74 0.55
CA GLY A 306 1.13 -4.61 1.72
C GLY A 306 -0.21 -4.99 2.35
N VAL A 307 -1.12 -4.03 2.54
CA VAL A 307 -2.46 -4.30 3.08
C VAL A 307 -3.24 -5.23 2.14
N ALA A 308 -3.20 -4.99 0.83
CA ALA A 308 -3.81 -5.86 -0.15
C ALA A 308 -3.24 -7.29 -0.11
N TRP A 309 -1.91 -7.46 0.03
CA TRP A 309 -1.29 -8.78 0.24
C TRP A 309 -1.82 -9.47 1.50
N ALA A 310 -1.92 -8.76 2.61
CA ALA A 310 -2.45 -9.31 3.87
C ALA A 310 -3.88 -9.85 3.68
N PHE A 311 -4.77 -9.03 3.11
CA PHE A 311 -6.14 -9.46 2.82
C PHE A 311 -6.22 -10.63 1.85
N MET A 312 -5.36 -10.66 0.83
CA MET A 312 -5.37 -11.74 -0.14
C MET A 312 -4.92 -13.06 0.50
N LEU A 313 -3.90 -13.03 1.35
CA LEU A 313 -3.44 -14.22 2.07
C LEU A 313 -4.49 -14.73 3.06
N ASP A 314 -5.20 -13.85 3.75
CA ASP A 314 -6.34 -14.22 4.60
C ASP A 314 -7.44 -14.88 3.76
N ARG A 315 -7.85 -14.28 2.62
CA ARG A 315 -8.84 -14.88 1.71
C ARG A 315 -8.43 -16.27 1.20
N LEU A 316 -7.17 -16.43 0.77
CA LEU A 316 -6.64 -17.73 0.33
C LEU A 316 -6.60 -18.75 1.47
N SER A 317 -6.32 -18.31 2.70
CA SER A 317 -6.31 -19.20 3.88
C SER A 317 -7.70 -19.67 4.28
N GLU A 318 -8.73 -18.88 3.98
CA GLU A 318 -10.14 -19.22 4.23
C GLU A 318 -10.77 -20.15 3.18
N GLY A 319 -10.01 -20.64 2.19
CA GLY A 319 -10.60 -21.49 1.17
C GLY A 319 -11.35 -20.72 0.08
N ARG A 320 -11.35 -19.38 0.10
CA ARG A 320 -12.14 -18.56 -0.82
C ARG A 320 -11.41 -18.43 -2.15
N SER A 321 -11.87 -19.16 -3.17
CA SER A 321 -11.44 -18.93 -4.55
C SER A 321 -12.25 -17.78 -5.17
N GLU A 322 -11.55 -16.76 -5.68
CA GLU A 322 -12.21 -15.67 -6.38
C GLU A 322 -12.62 -16.10 -7.78
N ARG A 323 -13.83 -15.67 -8.15
CA ARG A 323 -14.26 -15.75 -9.54
C ARG A 323 -13.70 -14.53 -10.23
N LEU A 324 -12.92 -14.79 -11.27
CA LEU A 324 -12.33 -13.76 -12.10
C LEU A 324 -13.09 -13.71 -13.43
N CYS A 325 -13.25 -12.52 -13.97
CA CYS A 325 -13.78 -12.27 -15.30
C CYS A 325 -12.88 -12.96 -16.33
N GLU A 326 -13.45 -13.85 -17.12
CA GLU A 326 -12.73 -14.57 -18.18
C GLU A 326 -12.13 -13.65 -19.25
N ARG A 327 -12.58 -12.39 -19.33
CA ARG A 327 -12.08 -11.43 -20.31
C ARG A 327 -10.94 -10.56 -19.81
N CYS A 328 -11.05 -10.00 -18.60
CA CYS A 328 -10.08 -9.02 -18.10
C CYS A 328 -9.35 -9.48 -16.84
N GLY A 329 -9.61 -10.70 -16.34
CA GLY A 329 -8.97 -11.25 -15.15
C GLY A 329 -9.38 -10.57 -13.84
N GLN A 330 -10.29 -9.60 -13.89
CA GLN A 330 -10.74 -8.85 -12.70
C GLN A 330 -11.67 -9.69 -11.83
N PRO A 331 -11.62 -9.55 -10.49
CA PRO A 331 -12.60 -10.15 -9.60
C PRO A 331 -14.04 -9.81 -9.99
N ILE A 332 -14.95 -10.77 -9.88
CA ILE A 332 -16.37 -10.59 -10.18
C ILE A 332 -17.26 -11.09 -9.04
N THR A 333 -18.25 -10.28 -8.69
CA THR A 333 -19.22 -10.54 -7.62
C THR A 333 -20.55 -11.06 -8.16
N GLY A 334 -21.42 -11.69 -7.34
CA GLY A 334 -22.79 -12.06 -7.75
C GLY A 334 -23.02 -13.55 -8.07
N LYS A 335 -23.93 -13.88 -9.00
CA LYS A 335 -24.37 -15.28 -9.27
C LYS A 335 -23.23 -16.21 -9.61
N ALA A 336 -23.23 -17.45 -9.09
CA ALA A 336 -22.15 -18.44 -9.25
C ALA A 336 -21.68 -18.65 -10.69
N ASP A 337 -22.60 -18.61 -11.65
CA ASP A 337 -22.39 -18.80 -13.09
C ASP A 337 -21.91 -17.54 -13.85
N LYS A 338 -21.70 -16.42 -13.15
CA LYS A 338 -21.20 -15.19 -13.76
C LYS A 338 -19.77 -15.41 -14.26
N ARG A 339 -19.56 -15.20 -15.56
CA ARG A 339 -18.27 -15.37 -16.26
C ARG A 339 -17.54 -14.06 -16.56
N PHE A 340 -18.24 -12.94 -16.56
CA PHE A 340 -17.71 -11.65 -17.00
C PHE A 340 -18.10 -10.52 -16.03
N CYS A 341 -17.33 -9.43 -16.06
CA CYS A 341 -17.67 -8.21 -15.32
C CYS A 341 -19.07 -7.72 -15.67
N SER A 342 -19.78 -7.32 -14.63
CA SER A 342 -20.93 -6.44 -14.67
C SER A 342 -20.47 -4.98 -14.75
N GLU A 343 -21.43 -4.06 -14.88
CA GLU A 343 -21.13 -2.62 -14.86
C GLU A 343 -20.51 -2.17 -13.52
N VAL A 344 -20.80 -2.88 -12.43
CA VAL A 344 -20.27 -2.60 -11.09
C VAL A 344 -18.84 -3.11 -10.92
N ASP A 345 -18.52 -4.32 -11.39
CA ASP A 345 -17.15 -4.86 -11.18
C ASP A 345 -16.12 -4.16 -12.08
N ASN A 346 -16.45 -3.97 -13.37
CA ASN A 346 -15.57 -3.25 -14.29
C ASN A 346 -16.41 -2.69 -15.45
N LYS A 347 -16.75 -1.40 -15.33
CA LYS A 347 -17.58 -0.65 -16.28
C LYS A 347 -16.99 -0.66 -17.69
N GLU A 348 -15.68 -0.53 -17.84
CA GLU A 348 -15.03 -0.49 -19.15
C GLU A 348 -15.09 -1.85 -19.85
N CYS A 349 -14.70 -2.93 -19.17
CA CYS A 349 -14.76 -4.30 -19.69
C CYS A 349 -16.21 -4.67 -20.05
N PHE A 350 -17.17 -4.32 -19.18
CA PHE A 350 -18.59 -4.52 -19.43
C PHE A 350 -19.06 -3.79 -20.69
N ARG A 351 -18.76 -2.49 -20.83
CA ARG A 351 -19.12 -1.67 -22.00
C ARG A 351 -18.44 -2.15 -23.27
N SER A 352 -17.16 -2.51 -23.18
CA SER A 352 -16.39 -3.08 -24.29
C SER A 352 -17.02 -4.40 -24.75
N ARG A 353 -17.49 -5.25 -23.82
CA ARG A 353 -18.08 -6.55 -24.14
C ARG A 353 -19.42 -6.36 -24.83
N LYS A 354 -20.30 -5.53 -24.25
CA LYS A 354 -21.58 -5.17 -24.86
C LYS A 354 -21.41 -4.59 -26.26
N ARG A 355 -20.38 -3.78 -26.51
CA ARG A 355 -20.04 -3.27 -27.84
C ARG A 355 -19.65 -4.40 -28.81
N SER A 356 -18.79 -5.32 -28.39
CA SER A 356 -18.38 -6.48 -29.20
C SER A 356 -19.56 -7.43 -29.50
N ASP A 357 -20.40 -7.72 -28.51
CA ASP A 357 -21.57 -8.60 -28.66
C ASP A 357 -22.57 -8.01 -29.66
N ARG A 358 -22.83 -6.69 -29.57
CA ARG A 358 -23.68 -5.97 -30.53
C ARG A 358 -23.11 -5.99 -31.95
N ARG A 359 -21.79 -5.89 -32.10
CA ARG A 359 -21.13 -5.98 -33.42
C ARG A 359 -21.27 -7.39 -34.02
N ARG A 360 -21.04 -8.44 -33.22
CA ARG A 360 -21.23 -9.84 -33.65
C ARG A 360 -22.67 -10.11 -34.08
N ALA A 361 -23.65 -9.65 -33.30
CA ALA A 361 -25.06 -9.84 -33.63
C ALA A 361 -25.45 -9.23 -34.99
N ARG A 362 -24.82 -8.10 -35.39
CA ARG A 362 -25.06 -7.44 -36.68
C ARG A 362 -24.36 -8.09 -37.88
N GLN A 363 -23.36 -8.96 -37.64
CA GLN A 363 -22.64 -9.69 -38.71
C GLN A 363 -23.27 -11.04 -39.02
N VAL A 364 -24.20 -11.51 -38.18
CA VAL A 364 -24.87 -12.81 -38.32
C VAL A 364 -26.27 -12.67 -38.97
N THR A 365 -26.80 -11.45 -39.02
CA THR A 365 -27.90 -11.00 -39.90
C THR A 365 -27.32 -10.45 -41.19
#